data_AF-A0A0C9VPT1-F1
#
_entry.id   AF-A0A0C9VPT1-F1
#
_cell.length_a   1.000
_cell.length_b   1.000
_cell.length_c   1.000
_cell.angle_alpha   90.00
_cell.angle_beta   90.00
_cell.angle_gamma   90.00
#
_symmetry.space_group_name_H-M   'P 1'
#
loop_
_entity.id
_entity.type
_entity.pdbx_description
1 polymer ?
#
loop_
_entity_poly.entity_id
_entity_poly.type
_entity_poly.pdbx_seq_one_letter_code
_entity_poly.pdbx_strand_id
1 'polypeptide(L)' 'RWGPSLAIWGVGAGIYATYFLSMTPVVKNGLLLKIPVLKNYYEDKVPAEDKPF' A
#
# COMPACT_ATOMS: atom_id res chain seq x y z
N ARG A 1 -19.97 19.48 -16.35
CA ARG A 1 -19.97 18.70 -15.08
C ARG A 1 -18.69 17.86 -15.07
N TRP A 2 -17.79 18.09 -14.11
CA TRP A 2 -16.46 17.46 -14.06
C TRP A 2 -16.33 16.35 -13.01
N GLY A 3 -17.39 16.11 -12.22
CA GLY A 3 -17.38 15.16 -11.11
C GLY A 3 -16.83 13.77 -11.47
N PRO A 4 -17.33 13.10 -12.53
CA PRO A 4 -16.81 11.79 -12.92
C PRO A 4 -15.32 11.81 -13.29
N SER A 5 -14.86 12.82 -14.03
CA SER A 5 -13.45 12.94 -14.41
C SER A 5 -12.55 13.16 -13.18
N LEU A 6 -12.96 14.03 -12.25
CA LEU A 6 -12.22 14.25 -11.01
C LEU A 6 -12.17 12.98 -10.14
N ALA A 7 -13.23 12.19 -10.11
CA ALA A 7 -13.23 10.91 -9.40
C ALA A 7 -12.20 9.94 -9.98
N ILE A 8 -12.14 9.80 -11.30
CA ILE A 8 -11.15 8.94 -11.99
C ILE A 8 -9.73 9.41 -11.68
N TRP A 9 -9.47 10.71 -11.79
CA TRP A 9 -8.16 11.27 -11.46
C TRP A 9 -7.79 11.09 -9.99
N GLY A 10 -8.75 11.24 -9.07
CA GLY A 10 -8.54 11.00 -7.64
C GLY A 10 -8.16 9.55 -7.34
N VAL A 11 -8.84 8.59 -7.99
CA VAL A 11 -8.48 7.16 -7.88
C VAL A 11 -7.07 6.92 -8.39
N GLY A 12 -6.73 7.43 -9.59
CA GLY A 12 -5.40 7.28 -10.17
C GLY A 12 -4.29 7.87 -9.29
N ALA A 13 -4.51 9.09 -8.78
CA ALA A 13 -3.57 9.75 -7.88
C ALA A 13 -3.40 8.99 -6.55
N GLY A 14 -4.49 8.48 -5.98
CA GLY A 14 -4.47 7.67 -4.76
C GLY A 14 -3.69 6.36 -4.94
N ILE A 15 -3.90 5.67 -6.07
CA ILE A 15 -3.13 4.46 -6.42
C ILE A 15 -1.65 4.80 -6.53
N TYR A 16 -1.30 5.85 -7.28
CA TYR A 16 0.09 6.27 -7.46
C TYR A 16 0.76 6.65 -6.13
N ALA A 17 0.09 7.45 -5.29
CA ALA A 17 0.62 7.84 -3.98
C ALA A 17 0.84 6.63 -3.06
N THR A 18 -0.12 5.70 -3.04
CA THR A 18 -0.01 4.47 -2.24
C THR A 18 1.12 3.57 -2.72
N TYR A 19 1.32 3.48 -4.04
CA TYR A 19 2.43 2.75 -4.63
C TYR A 19 3.77 3.40 -4.32
N PHE A 20 3.88 4.72 -4.51
CA PHE A 20 5.09 5.48 -4.21
C PHE A 20 5.50 5.35 -2.73
N LEU A 21 4.53 5.32 -1.82
CA LEU A 21 4.74 5.20 -0.38
C LEU A 21 4.71 3.74 0.13
N SER A 22 4.71 2.74 -0.74
CA SER A 22 4.54 1.34 -0.31
C SER A 22 5.68 0.84 0.59
N MET A 23 6.86 1.47 0.50
CA MET A 23 8.03 1.15 1.33
C MET A 23 7.99 1.81 2.71
N THR A 24 7.09 2.78 2.93
CA THR A 24 6.97 3.47 4.22
C THR A 24 6.26 2.56 5.22
N PRO A 25 6.85 2.26 6.41
CA PRO A 25 6.28 1.31 7.36
C PRO A 25 4.84 1.65 7.78
N VAL A 26 4.53 2.95 7.92
CA VAL A 26 3.19 3.43 8.30
C VAL A 26 2.14 3.07 7.25
N VAL A 27 2.45 3.24 5.96
CA VAL A 27 1.51 2.92 4.86
C VAL A 27 1.40 1.41 4.68
N LYS A 28 2.53 0.70 4.75
CA LYS A 28 2.58 -0.77 4.66
C LYS A 28 1.73 -1.43 5.74
N ASN A 29 1.97 -1.09 7.01
CA ASN A 29 1.32 -1.74 8.16
C ASN A 29 -0.10 -1.21 8.40
N GLY A 30 -0.32 0.08 8.12
CA GLY A 30 -1.61 0.73 8.35
C GLY A 30 -2.67 0.43 7.29
N LEU A 31 -2.25 0.26 6.04
CA LEU A 31 -3.14 0.15 4.88
C LEU A 31 -2.89 -1.12 4.06
N LEU A 32 -1.69 -1.32 3.53
CA LEU A 32 -1.42 -2.36 2.53
C LEU A 32 -1.62 -3.79 3.07
N LEU A 33 -1.15 -4.08 4.29
CA LEU A 33 -1.32 -5.38 4.93
C LEU A 33 -2.77 -5.70 5.32
N LYS A 34 -3.65 -4.70 5.35
CA LYS A 34 -5.07 -4.88 5.70
C LYS A 34 -5.94 -5.23 4.49
N ILE A 35 -5.42 -5.08 3.28
CA ILE A 35 -6.14 -5.43 2.05
C ILE A 35 -5.96 -6.94 1.81
N PRO A 36 -7.02 -7.77 1.86
CA PRO A 36 -6.90 -9.23 1.83
C PRO A 36 -6.14 -9.77 0.62
N VAL A 37 -6.31 -9.13 -0.53
CA VAL A 37 -5.68 -9.55 -1.79
C VAL A 37 -4.19 -9.16 -1.85
N LEU A 38 -3.79 -8.09 -1.14
CA LEU A 38 -2.41 -7.57 -1.18
C LEU A 38 -1.56 -7.99 0.02
N LYS A 39 -2.17 -8.47 1.11
CA LYS A 39 -1.47 -8.84 2.34
C LYS A 39 -0.28 -9.77 2.07
N ASN A 40 -0.51 -10.88 1.36
CA ASN A 40 0.52 -11.90 1.10
C ASN A 40 1.71 -11.39 0.29
N TYR A 41 1.55 -10.30 -0.46
CA TYR A 41 2.61 -9.68 -1.25
C TYR A 41 3.47 -8.75 -0.40
N TYR A 42 2.87 -7.98 0.50
CA TYR A 42 3.59 -7.04 1.35
C TYR A 42 4.06 -7.67 2.68
N GLU A 43 3.51 -8.80 3.10
CA GLU A 43 3.90 -9.46 4.35
C GLU A 43 5.37 -9.87 4.35
N ASP A 44 6.06 -9.52 5.43
CA ASP A 44 7.43 -9.97 5.65
C ASP A 44 7.40 -11.41 6.16
N LYS A 45 7.97 -12.32 5.37
CA LYS A 45 8.00 -13.76 5.66
C LYS A 45 9.33 -14.19 6.29
N VAL A 46 10.28 -13.27 6.45
CA VAL A 46 11.57 -13.58 7.06
C VAL A 46 11.35 -13.82 8.55
N PRO A 47 11.74 -15.01 9.07
CA PRO A 47 11.70 -15.30 10.49
C PRO A 47 12.43 -14.25 11.32
N ALA A 48 11.99 -14.02 12.56
CA ALA A 48 12.64 -13.04 13.43
C ALA A 48 14.08 -13.43 13.78
N GLU A 49 14.39 -14.72 13.83
CA GLU A 49 15.73 -15.27 14.10
C GLU A 49 16.77 -14.94 13.03
N ASP A 50 16.34 -14.73 11.76
CA ASP A 50 17.23 -14.41 10.64
C ASP A 50 17.49 -12.90 10.50
N LYS A 51 16.85 -12.06 11.33
CA LYS A 51 17.02 -10.60 11.27
C LYS A 51 18.16 -10.19 12.19
N PRO A 52 19.13 -9.41 11.69
CA PRO A 52 20.26 -8.95 12.50
C PRO A 52 19.87 -7.92 13.59
N PHE A 53 18.61 -7.46 13.58
CA PHE A 53 18.00 -6.52 14.51
C PHE A 53 16.48 -6.69 14.56
#